data_AF-G3PX95-F1
#
_entry.id   AF-G3PX95-F1
#
_cell.length_a   1.000
_cell.length_b   1.000
_cell.length_c   1.000
_cell.angle_alpha   90.00
_cell.angle_beta   90.00
_cell.angle_gamma   90.00
#
_symmetry.space_group_name_H-M   'P 1'
#
loop_
_entity.id
_entity.type
_entity.pdbx_description
1 polymer ?
#
loop_
_entity_poly.entity_id
_entity_poly.type
_entity_poly.pdbx_seq_one_letter_code
_entity_poly.pdbx_strand_id
1 'polypeptide(L)'
;MDNAAAAATTEPDSDATLRSSCGALNTLYHETRQEVELLNRQIHVKDNIISDLKARLGRYEKIYVSVGDNESVVIGPSKSLLESLCKEICKLKQRRNDVEIRASRQAEEIQRLTLQLAEKELELEAVRCQPDHQKDREVHRLRAALEERERAEATRAVLCTSLEEEADQLRGQLGATVKVCQELLARLEKDEKGGGEEAGDVAQQQRSKEVCVCVCVCVCVCVGGPFCFSRGISTCGGLRCNVSLLPQMTESSDMSGVNVRIRHLEEENQQLKQRVAYVQSLNSQWQKYDSSREDYIRGLCQRLKETSGPGLTPGLGSVSSVLLQQEISRLNGLLEEKMSECVRQSREVEEMRRHNKERIQTLQQQVLIYADDFKSERADRERAQGQIQDLKEQIHQLKQPLHKQPGASRDVVPMCRVHIGHRIASRRRKESPEHLLRTAPELLLLQQQQQQQQQQPAAATTPVAAAATTAPSPAWSERPGLSELQCPRCLATFKDTDAAEYLNHCEDCARI
;
A
#
# COMPACT_ATOMS: atom_id res chain seq x y z
N MET A 1 -24.62 -88.97 49.75
CA MET A 1 -24.88 -87.58 49.36
C MET A 1 -23.80 -87.16 48.37
N ASP A 2 -24.01 -87.57 47.13
CA ASP A 2 -24.00 -86.73 45.93
C ASP A 2 -23.12 -85.48 45.95
N ASN A 3 -21.99 -85.52 45.24
CA ASN A 3 -21.84 -84.90 43.91
C ASN A 3 -20.36 -84.98 43.49
N ALA A 4 -20.07 -85.73 42.42
CA ALA A 4 -18.78 -85.65 41.74
C ALA A 4 -19.01 -85.72 40.23
N ALA A 5 -19.35 -84.56 39.67
CA ALA A 5 -19.15 -84.26 38.28
C ALA A 5 -17.66 -83.93 38.07
N ALA A 6 -16.99 -84.61 37.14
CA ALA A 6 -15.90 -84.04 36.34
C ALA A 6 -15.39 -85.02 35.26
N ALA A 7 -15.47 -84.53 34.02
CA ALA A 7 -14.48 -84.66 32.96
C ALA A 7 -14.19 -86.07 32.40
N ALA A 8 -15.02 -86.49 31.44
CA ALA A 8 -14.55 -87.31 30.32
C ALA A 8 -14.17 -86.37 29.15
N THR A 9 -12.89 -86.36 28.85
CA THR A 9 -12.16 -85.55 27.87
C THR A 9 -12.61 -85.81 26.44
N THR A 10 -13.13 -84.78 25.79
CA THR A 10 -13.33 -84.66 24.33
C THR A 10 -11.99 -84.48 23.63
N GLU A 11 -11.58 -85.45 22.80
CA GLU A 11 -10.44 -85.32 21.88
C GLU A 11 -10.93 -84.77 20.51
N PRO A 12 -10.25 -83.78 19.89
CA PRO A 12 -10.89 -82.79 19.02
C PRO A 12 -10.47 -82.86 17.54
N ASP A 13 -11.42 -82.58 16.64
CA ASP A 13 -11.37 -81.59 15.53
C ASP A 13 -10.08 -81.39 14.67
N SER A 14 -9.18 -82.37 14.59
CA SER A 14 -7.86 -82.23 13.95
C SER A 14 -7.91 -82.17 12.41
N ASP A 15 -8.81 -82.92 11.79
CA ASP A 15 -8.96 -82.98 10.32
C ASP A 15 -9.67 -81.75 9.74
N ALA A 16 -10.61 -81.18 10.49
CA ALA A 16 -11.27 -79.91 10.15
C ALA A 16 -10.28 -78.73 10.24
N THR A 17 -9.41 -78.75 11.25
CA THR A 17 -8.37 -77.72 11.46
C THR A 17 -7.32 -77.74 10.34
N LEU A 18 -6.89 -78.93 9.88
CA LEU A 18 -5.96 -79.09 8.75
C LEU A 18 -6.59 -78.64 7.41
N ARG A 19 -7.87 -78.95 7.18
CA ARG A 19 -8.61 -78.45 6.00
C ARG A 19 -8.76 -76.94 6.01
N SER A 20 -9.05 -76.34 7.16
CA SER A 20 -9.11 -74.89 7.33
C SER A 20 -7.74 -74.23 7.10
N SER A 21 -6.66 -74.83 7.61
CA SER A 21 -5.29 -74.36 7.40
C SER A 21 -4.85 -74.46 5.93
N CYS A 22 -5.23 -75.53 5.23
CA CYS A 22 -4.94 -75.70 3.81
C CYS A 22 -5.75 -74.72 2.94
N GLY A 23 -7.00 -74.45 3.32
CA GLY A 23 -7.81 -73.39 2.72
C GLY A 23 -7.18 -72.00 2.89
N ALA A 24 -6.73 -71.65 4.10
CA ALA A 24 -6.06 -70.39 4.38
C ALA A 24 -4.76 -70.20 3.57
N LEU A 25 -3.93 -71.26 3.46
CA LEU A 25 -2.70 -71.24 2.66
C LEU A 25 -2.98 -71.05 1.16
N ASN A 26 -4.02 -71.70 0.62
CA ASN A 26 -4.41 -71.51 -0.77
C ASN A 26 -4.89 -70.08 -1.04
N THR A 27 -5.66 -69.49 -0.13
CA THR A 27 -6.09 -68.09 -0.22
C THR A 27 -4.88 -67.16 -0.23
N LEU A 28 -3.93 -67.31 0.71
CA LEU A 28 -2.71 -66.51 0.76
C LEU A 28 -1.84 -66.66 -0.50
N TYR A 29 -1.77 -67.87 -1.06
CA TYR A 29 -1.05 -68.13 -2.31
C TYR A 29 -1.67 -67.39 -3.49
N HIS A 30 -3.00 -67.42 -3.62
CA HIS A 30 -3.71 -66.71 -4.69
C HIS A 30 -3.66 -65.18 -4.50
N GLU A 31 -3.74 -64.69 -3.26
CA GLU A 31 -3.57 -63.27 -2.93
C GLU A 31 -2.17 -62.77 -3.30
N THR A 32 -1.12 -63.52 -2.91
CA THR A 32 0.27 -63.19 -3.27
C THR A 32 0.45 -63.19 -4.79
N ARG A 33 -0.16 -64.15 -5.49
CA ARG A 33 -0.12 -64.21 -6.96
C ARG A 33 -0.80 -63.00 -7.60
N GLN A 34 -1.95 -62.59 -7.07
CA GLN A 34 -2.67 -61.40 -7.54
C GLN A 34 -1.88 -60.11 -7.26
N GLU A 35 -1.20 -60.01 -6.12
CA GLU A 35 -0.33 -58.90 -5.77
C GLU A 35 0.87 -58.81 -6.73
N VAL A 36 1.50 -59.94 -7.05
CA VAL A 36 2.58 -60.01 -8.04
C VAL A 36 2.08 -59.56 -9.42
N GLU A 37 0.89 -59.98 -9.85
CA GLU A 37 0.31 -59.53 -11.12
C GLU A 37 0.04 -58.01 -11.13
N LEU A 38 -0.42 -57.44 -10.02
CA LEU A 38 -0.66 -56.00 -9.89
C LEU A 38 0.64 -55.20 -9.92
N LEU A 39 1.66 -55.67 -9.20
CA LEU A 39 3.00 -55.06 -9.22
C LEU A 39 3.62 -55.13 -10.62
N ASN A 40 3.46 -56.24 -11.33
CA ASN A 40 4.00 -56.40 -12.68
C ASN A 40 3.34 -55.42 -13.69
N ARG A 41 2.03 -55.17 -13.54
CA ARG A 41 1.33 -54.12 -14.31
C ARG A 41 1.86 -52.72 -13.96
N GLN A 42 2.13 -52.43 -12.69
CA GLN A 42 2.72 -51.15 -12.30
C GLN A 42 4.13 -50.95 -12.88
N ILE A 43 4.94 -52.01 -12.91
CA ILE A 43 6.28 -51.99 -13.53
C ILE A 43 6.15 -51.66 -15.02
N HIS A 44 5.23 -52.31 -15.75
CA HIS A 44 5.01 -52.01 -17.17
C HIS A 44 4.60 -50.55 -17.41
N VAL A 45 3.73 -49.99 -16.57
CA VAL A 45 3.36 -48.56 -16.68
C VAL A 45 4.58 -47.67 -16.43
N LYS A 46 5.40 -47.96 -15.43
CA LYS A 46 6.63 -47.23 -15.14
C LYS A 46 7.66 -47.36 -16.28
N ASP A 47 7.83 -48.53 -16.87
CA ASP A 47 8.72 -48.76 -18.00
C ASP A 47 8.29 -48.00 -19.25
N ASN A 48 6.98 -47.93 -19.51
CA ASN A 48 6.42 -47.10 -20.58
C ASN A 48 6.69 -45.61 -20.35
N ILE A 49 6.54 -45.12 -19.12
CA ILE A 49 6.87 -43.73 -18.76
C ILE A 49 8.37 -43.47 -18.93
N ILE A 50 9.23 -44.39 -18.47
CA ILE A 50 10.68 -44.29 -18.63
C ILE A 50 11.05 -44.26 -20.12
N SER A 51 10.40 -45.07 -20.95
CA SER A 51 10.61 -45.11 -22.40
C SER A 51 10.21 -43.77 -23.05
N ASP A 52 9.05 -43.20 -22.70
CA ASP A 52 8.63 -41.88 -23.19
C ASP A 52 9.59 -40.76 -22.76
N LEU A 53 10.00 -40.76 -21.49
CA LEU A 53 10.98 -39.79 -20.97
C LEU A 53 12.33 -39.92 -21.67
N LYS A 54 12.81 -41.15 -21.92
CA LYS A 54 14.02 -41.40 -22.73
C LYS A 54 13.86 -40.90 -24.16
N ALA A 55 12.71 -41.14 -24.79
CA ALA A 55 12.44 -40.64 -26.14
C ALA A 55 12.37 -39.11 -26.19
N ARG A 56 11.83 -38.46 -25.15
CA ARG A 56 11.82 -36.99 -25.00
C ARG A 56 13.22 -36.44 -24.84
N LEU A 57 14.04 -37.03 -23.98
CA LEU A 57 15.44 -36.66 -23.79
C LEU A 57 16.25 -36.87 -25.07
N GLY A 58 16.07 -37.99 -25.77
CA GLY A 58 16.72 -38.25 -27.05
C GLY A 58 16.35 -37.24 -28.14
N ARG A 59 15.17 -36.60 -28.08
CA ARG A 59 14.81 -35.48 -28.96
C ARG A 59 15.56 -34.19 -28.62
N TYR A 60 15.90 -33.96 -27.35
CA TYR A 60 16.76 -32.84 -26.94
C TYR A 60 18.24 -33.12 -27.24
N GLU A 61 18.70 -34.36 -27.10
CA GLU A 61 20.07 -34.78 -27.49
C GLU A 61 20.29 -34.77 -29.00
N LYS A 62 19.29 -35.15 -29.81
CA LYS A 62 19.38 -35.12 -31.30
C LYS A 62 19.55 -33.73 -31.92
N ILE A 63 19.49 -32.67 -31.12
CA ILE A 63 19.79 -31.29 -31.54
C ILE A 63 21.32 -31.05 -31.57
N TYR A 64 22.13 -31.93 -30.98
CA TYR A 64 23.58 -31.99 -31.17
C TYR A 64 23.90 -32.82 -32.41
N VAL A 65 24.30 -32.17 -33.50
CA VAL A 65 24.85 -32.88 -34.67
C VAL A 65 26.33 -33.08 -34.40
N SER A 66 26.74 -34.32 -34.16
CA SER A 66 28.15 -34.72 -34.24
C SER A 66 28.53 -34.82 -35.71
N VAL A 67 29.16 -33.78 -36.26
CA VAL A 67 30.06 -33.95 -37.42
C VAL A 67 31.40 -34.43 -36.84
N GLY A 68 32.06 -35.35 -37.55
CA GLY A 68 33.13 -36.24 -37.06
C GLY A 68 34.23 -35.62 -36.18
N ASP A 69 34.83 -36.50 -35.37
CA ASP A 69 35.97 -36.30 -34.47
C ASP A 69 36.21 -34.86 -33.96
N ASN A 70 35.64 -34.61 -32.78
CA ASN A 70 36.00 -33.57 -31.80
C ASN A 70 35.47 -32.13 -31.94
N GLU A 71 34.28 -31.89 -32.49
CA GLU A 71 33.55 -30.65 -32.13
C GLU A 71 32.02 -30.80 -32.25
N SER A 72 31.34 -30.93 -31.11
CA SER A 72 29.87 -30.97 -31.07
C SER A 72 29.31 -29.57 -31.24
N VAL A 73 28.82 -29.23 -32.44
CA VAL A 73 28.15 -27.95 -32.68
C VAL A 73 26.71 -28.04 -32.16
N VAL A 74 26.43 -27.29 -31.10
CA VAL A 74 25.09 -27.14 -30.51
C VAL A 74 24.22 -26.37 -31.51
N ILE A 75 23.30 -27.03 -32.21
CA ILE A 75 22.27 -26.34 -33.02
C ILE A 75 21.13 -25.88 -32.11
N GLY A 76 21.46 -25.02 -31.15
CA GLY A 76 20.49 -24.39 -30.25
C GLY A 76 20.17 -22.96 -30.68
N PRO A 77 19.13 -22.33 -30.10
CA PRO A 77 19.00 -20.87 -30.15
C PRO A 77 20.33 -20.22 -29.77
N SER A 78 20.67 -19.10 -30.40
CA SER A 78 21.95 -18.43 -30.15
C SER A 78 22.16 -18.22 -28.64
N LYS A 79 23.37 -18.52 -28.14
CA LYS A 79 23.71 -18.38 -26.71
C LYS A 79 23.37 -17.00 -26.17
N SER A 80 23.52 -15.96 -27.00
CA SER A 80 23.14 -14.58 -26.71
C SER A 80 21.63 -14.38 -26.51
N LEU A 81 20.78 -15.06 -27.29
CA LEU A 81 19.33 -15.01 -27.12
C LEU A 81 18.91 -15.69 -25.81
N LEU A 82 19.48 -16.86 -25.53
CA LEU A 82 19.25 -17.58 -24.27
C LEU A 82 19.66 -16.74 -23.06
N GLU A 83 20.82 -16.09 -23.10
CA GLU A 83 21.30 -15.23 -22.01
C GLU A 83 20.42 -13.98 -21.85
N SER A 84 19.99 -13.37 -22.96
CA SER A 84 19.06 -12.23 -22.96
C SER A 84 17.70 -12.60 -22.36
N LEU A 85 17.13 -13.74 -22.78
CA LEU A 85 15.86 -14.25 -22.25
C LEU A 85 15.98 -14.60 -20.77
N CYS A 86 17.08 -15.22 -20.32
CA CYS A 86 17.31 -15.48 -18.91
C CYS A 86 17.36 -14.18 -18.10
N LYS A 87 18.03 -13.13 -18.60
CA LYS A 87 18.06 -11.80 -17.96
C LYS A 87 16.66 -11.18 -17.89
N GLU A 88 15.88 -11.25 -18.95
CA GLU A 88 14.50 -10.74 -18.96
C GLU A 88 13.58 -11.55 -18.03
N ILE A 89 13.70 -12.88 -17.99
CA ILE A 89 12.95 -13.71 -17.05
C ILE A 89 13.30 -13.36 -15.60
N CYS A 90 14.58 -13.12 -15.28
CA CYS A 90 14.98 -12.67 -13.95
C CYS A 90 14.40 -11.29 -13.60
N LYS A 91 14.43 -10.32 -14.53
CA LYS A 91 13.80 -9.01 -14.33
C LYS A 91 12.30 -9.12 -14.12
N LEU A 92 11.61 -9.96 -14.89
CA LEU A 92 10.17 -10.17 -14.75
C LEU A 92 9.83 -10.85 -13.42
N LYS A 93 10.62 -11.83 -12.98
CA LYS A 93 10.47 -12.46 -11.66
C LYS A 93 10.64 -11.45 -10.52
N GLN A 94 11.64 -10.57 -10.62
CA GLN A 94 11.86 -9.51 -9.64
C GLN A 94 10.67 -8.54 -9.61
N ARG A 95 10.23 -8.04 -10.78
CA ARG A 95 9.06 -7.15 -10.87
C ARG A 95 7.80 -7.79 -10.31
N ARG A 96 7.58 -9.08 -10.56
CA ARG A 96 6.46 -9.83 -9.99
C ARG A 96 6.53 -9.87 -8.47
N ASN A 97 7.69 -10.21 -7.91
CA ASN A 97 7.90 -10.23 -6.46
C ASN A 97 7.71 -8.84 -5.84
N ASP A 98 8.18 -7.77 -6.49
CA ASP A 98 7.99 -6.40 -6.00
C ASP A 98 6.50 -5.99 -5.98
N VAL A 99 5.73 -6.40 -7.00
CA VAL A 99 4.28 -6.19 -7.03
C VAL A 99 3.59 -7.00 -5.94
N GLU A 100 4.00 -8.24 -5.73
CA GLU A 100 3.46 -9.13 -4.69
C GLU A 100 3.71 -8.55 -3.29
N ILE A 101 4.92 -8.08 -3.00
CA ILE A 101 5.24 -7.42 -1.72
C ILE A 101 4.40 -6.14 -1.53
N ARG A 102 4.24 -5.32 -2.59
CA ARG A 102 3.39 -4.12 -2.51
C ARG A 102 1.92 -4.48 -2.27
N ALA A 103 1.42 -5.51 -2.93
CA ALA A 103 0.06 -5.99 -2.75
C ALA A 103 -0.18 -6.51 -1.33
N SER A 104 0.78 -7.26 -0.76
CA SER A 104 0.70 -7.72 0.64
C SER A 104 0.65 -6.55 1.62
N ARG A 105 1.50 -5.53 1.45
CA ARG A 105 1.48 -4.32 2.29
C ARG A 105 0.15 -3.55 2.17
N GLN A 106 -0.38 -3.45 0.96
CA GLN A 106 -1.69 -2.83 0.73
C GLN A 106 -2.81 -3.63 1.39
N ALA A 107 -2.76 -4.96 1.36
CA ALA A 107 -3.73 -5.82 2.03
C ALA A 107 -3.70 -5.65 3.55
N GLU A 108 -2.51 -5.56 4.16
CA GLU A 108 -2.35 -5.30 5.60
C GLU A 108 -2.93 -3.93 6.00
N GLU A 109 -2.68 -2.88 5.22
CA GLU A 109 -3.23 -1.55 5.48
C GLU A 109 -4.76 -1.54 5.33
N ILE A 110 -5.29 -2.21 4.31
CA ILE A 110 -6.75 -2.37 4.14
C ILE A 110 -7.35 -3.09 5.34
N GLN A 111 -6.72 -4.16 5.83
CA GLN A 111 -7.19 -4.86 7.03
C GLN A 111 -7.18 -3.95 8.27
N ARG A 112 -6.11 -3.19 8.47
CA ARG A 112 -6.02 -2.21 9.57
C ARG A 112 -7.14 -1.18 9.49
N LEU A 113 -7.36 -0.59 8.32
CA LEU A 113 -8.43 0.40 8.11
C LEU A 113 -9.81 -0.21 8.28
N THR A 114 -10.00 -1.47 7.86
CA THR A 114 -11.26 -2.20 8.05
C THR A 114 -11.58 -2.39 9.54
N LEU A 115 -10.58 -2.74 10.35
CA LEU A 115 -10.75 -2.86 11.80
C LEU A 115 -11.09 -1.52 12.45
N GLN A 116 -10.41 -0.43 12.05
CA GLN A 116 -10.72 0.91 12.56
C GLN A 116 -12.12 1.37 12.17
N LEU A 117 -12.54 1.08 10.93
CA LEU A 117 -13.90 1.37 10.48
C LEU A 117 -14.92 0.59 11.31
N ALA A 118 -14.70 -0.70 11.55
CA ALA A 118 -15.59 -1.53 12.38
C ALA A 118 -15.69 -1.01 13.83
N GLU A 119 -14.57 -0.57 14.43
CA GLU A 119 -14.57 0.05 15.76
C GLU A 119 -15.39 1.35 15.77
N LYS A 120 -15.22 2.20 14.75
CA LYS A 120 -15.98 3.45 14.62
C LYS A 120 -17.46 3.21 14.34
N GLU A 121 -17.80 2.19 13.57
CA GLU A 121 -19.19 1.76 13.38
C GLU A 121 -19.82 1.31 14.70
N LEU A 122 -19.07 0.59 15.54
CA LEU A 122 -19.54 0.19 16.87
C LEU A 122 -19.74 1.39 17.80
N GLU A 123 -18.82 2.35 17.81
CA GLU A 123 -18.97 3.61 18.57
C GLU A 123 -20.22 4.38 18.13
N LEU A 124 -20.43 4.50 16.82
CA LEU A 124 -21.62 5.16 16.26
C LEU A 124 -22.89 4.41 16.64
N GLU A 125 -22.89 3.08 16.57
CA GLU A 125 -24.05 2.28 16.94
C GLU A 125 -24.36 2.38 18.44
N ALA A 126 -23.34 2.44 19.29
CA ALA A 126 -23.51 2.67 20.72
C ALA A 126 -24.17 4.02 21.01
N VAL A 127 -23.76 5.09 20.31
CA VAL A 127 -24.39 6.42 20.42
C VAL A 127 -25.81 6.41 19.84
N ARG A 128 -26.06 5.69 18.75
CA ARG A 128 -27.40 5.54 18.18
C ARG A 128 -28.35 4.83 19.13
N CYS A 129 -27.91 3.72 19.72
CA CYS A 129 -28.68 2.91 20.66
C CYS A 129 -28.89 3.57 22.03
N GLN A 130 -28.24 4.70 22.33
CA GLN A 130 -28.49 5.42 23.58
C GLN A 130 -29.94 5.95 23.63
N PRO A 131 -30.65 5.71 24.75
CA PRO A 131 -31.99 6.24 24.96
C PRO A 131 -32.05 7.77 24.92
N ASP A 132 -33.09 8.34 24.31
CA ASP A 132 -33.22 9.79 24.11
C ASP A 132 -33.15 10.59 25.42
N HIS A 133 -33.74 10.08 26.50
CA HIS A 133 -33.69 10.73 27.81
C HIS A 133 -32.26 10.89 28.37
N GLN A 134 -31.31 10.02 28.00
CA GLN A 134 -29.91 10.17 28.40
C GLN A 134 -29.22 11.27 27.59
N LYS A 135 -29.50 11.34 26.28
CA LYS A 135 -29.02 12.43 25.41
C LYS A 135 -29.58 13.78 25.87
N ASP A 136 -30.86 13.83 26.22
CA ASP A 136 -31.50 15.06 26.70
C ASP A 136 -30.89 15.56 28.02
N ARG A 137 -30.61 14.65 28.96
CA ARG A 137 -29.92 14.97 30.22
C ARG A 137 -28.53 15.54 29.97
N GLU A 138 -27.77 14.95 29.06
CA GLU A 138 -26.42 15.43 28.73
C GLU A 138 -26.46 16.78 28.02
N VAL A 139 -27.41 16.98 27.09
CA VAL A 139 -27.65 18.28 26.45
C VAL A 139 -28.02 19.34 27.49
N HIS A 140 -28.85 19.02 28.47
CA HIS A 140 -29.20 19.96 29.54
C HIS A 140 -27.98 20.30 30.40
N ARG A 141 -27.16 19.30 30.75
CA ARG A 141 -25.90 19.50 31.49
C ARG A 141 -24.94 20.43 30.74
N LEU A 142 -24.76 20.19 29.44
CA LEU A 142 -23.88 20.99 28.59
C LEU A 142 -24.41 22.42 28.41
N ARG A 143 -25.71 22.60 28.22
CA ARG A 143 -26.34 23.94 28.16
C ARG A 143 -26.15 24.71 29.46
N ALA A 144 -26.39 24.08 30.60
CA ALA A 144 -26.19 24.72 31.91
C ALA A 144 -24.71 25.13 32.13
N ALA A 145 -23.76 24.28 31.73
CA ALA A 145 -22.34 24.60 31.81
C ALA A 145 -21.94 25.75 30.86
N LEU A 146 -22.52 25.79 29.66
CA LEU A 146 -22.30 26.87 28.69
C LEU A 146 -22.82 28.20 29.23
N GLU A 147 -24.06 28.23 29.73
CA GLU A 147 -24.67 29.42 30.29
C GLU A 147 -23.87 29.96 31.49
N GLU A 148 -23.36 29.07 32.35
CA GLU A 148 -22.53 29.49 33.48
C GLU A 148 -21.20 30.11 33.03
N ARG A 149 -20.60 29.56 31.98
CA ARG A 149 -19.41 30.14 31.36
C ARG A 149 -19.72 31.51 30.76
N GLU A 150 -20.85 31.66 30.07
CA GLU A 150 -21.28 32.95 29.50
C GLU A 150 -21.51 34.00 30.59
N ARG A 151 -22.12 33.63 31.72
CA ARG A 151 -22.28 34.53 32.88
C ARG A 151 -20.94 34.96 33.47
N ALA A 152 -20.01 34.02 33.65
CA ALA A 152 -18.68 34.32 34.14
C ALA A 152 -17.90 35.22 33.18
N GLU A 153 -18.04 34.99 31.87
CA GLU A 153 -17.39 35.77 30.82
C GLU A 153 -17.99 37.19 30.71
N ALA A 154 -19.32 37.33 30.81
CA ALA A 154 -19.97 38.63 30.89
C ALA A 154 -19.52 39.44 32.12
N THR A 155 -19.43 38.79 33.28
CA THR A 155 -18.93 39.42 34.51
C THR A 155 -17.48 39.86 34.34
N ARG A 156 -16.64 39.01 33.76
CA ARG A 156 -15.24 39.33 33.47
C ARG A 156 -15.13 40.52 32.51
N ALA A 157 -15.95 40.57 31.47
CA ALA A 157 -15.94 41.66 30.50
C ALA A 157 -16.24 43.02 31.16
N VAL A 158 -17.28 43.08 32.01
CA VAL A 158 -17.63 44.31 32.76
C VAL A 158 -16.51 44.76 33.69
N LEU A 159 -15.85 43.82 34.37
CA LEU A 159 -14.70 44.15 35.23
C LEU A 159 -13.51 44.66 34.40
N CYS A 160 -13.25 44.06 33.23
CA CYS A 160 -12.20 44.53 32.33
C CYS A 160 -12.47 45.95 31.81
N THR A 161 -13.71 46.25 31.38
CA THR A 161 -14.07 47.60 30.91
C THR A 161 -13.96 48.63 32.03
N SER A 162 -14.40 48.30 33.25
CA SER A 162 -14.28 49.19 34.41
C SER A 162 -12.81 49.49 34.75
N LEU A 163 -11.94 48.48 34.70
CA LEU A 163 -10.51 48.67 34.95
C LEU A 163 -9.82 49.49 33.85
N GLU A 164 -10.25 49.34 32.59
CA GLU A 164 -9.78 50.15 31.48
C GLU A 164 -10.18 51.63 31.64
N GLU A 165 -11.43 51.89 32.04
CA GLU A 165 -11.95 53.23 32.34
C GLU A 165 -11.18 53.90 33.49
N GLU A 166 -10.93 53.17 34.59
CA GLU A 166 -10.11 53.67 35.70
C GLU A 166 -8.67 53.97 35.24
N ALA A 167 -8.08 53.11 34.41
CA ALA A 167 -6.74 53.32 33.88
C ALA A 167 -6.67 54.55 32.96
N ASP A 168 -7.69 54.80 32.12
CA ASP A 168 -7.80 56.00 31.30
C ASP A 168 -8.01 57.26 32.14
N GLN A 169 -8.81 57.17 33.20
CA GLN A 169 -9.01 58.27 34.15
C GLN A 169 -7.68 58.66 34.81
N LEU A 170 -6.89 57.68 35.27
CA LEU A 170 -5.57 57.92 35.86
C LEU A 170 -4.58 58.49 34.84
N ARG A 171 -4.58 58.00 33.59
CA ARG A 171 -3.77 58.58 32.50
C ARG A 171 -4.15 60.04 32.23
N GLY A 172 -5.44 60.36 32.21
CA GLY A 172 -5.95 61.71 32.05
C GLY A 172 -5.51 62.64 33.17
N GLN A 173 -5.62 62.19 34.42
CA GLN A 173 -5.16 62.94 35.60
C GLN A 173 -3.64 63.19 35.56
N LEU A 174 -2.85 62.18 35.21
CA LEU A 174 -1.40 62.32 35.07
C LEU A 174 -1.06 63.28 33.93
N GLY A 175 -1.73 63.19 32.79
CA GLY A 175 -1.55 64.09 31.65
C GLY A 175 -1.89 65.55 32.00
N ALA A 176 -2.93 65.79 32.78
CA ALA A 176 -3.25 67.13 33.30
C ALA A 176 -2.15 67.65 34.23
N THR A 177 -1.66 66.80 35.14
CA THR A 177 -0.57 67.14 36.06
C THR A 177 0.71 67.48 35.29
N VAL A 178 1.06 66.69 34.27
CA VAL A 178 2.23 66.94 33.40
C VAL A 178 2.10 68.28 32.67
N LYS A 179 0.92 68.62 32.14
CA LYS A 179 0.69 69.93 31.49
C LYS A 179 0.90 71.09 32.47
N VAL A 180 0.44 70.96 33.71
CA VAL A 180 0.69 71.96 34.75
C VAL A 180 2.19 72.09 35.03
N CYS A 181 2.92 70.98 35.18
CA CYS A 181 4.37 71.02 35.36
C CYS A 181 5.11 71.66 34.18
N GLN A 182 4.70 71.36 32.94
CA GLN A 182 5.28 71.97 31.73
C GLN A 182 5.03 73.47 31.66
N GLU A 183 3.81 73.93 31.99
CA GLU A 183 3.48 75.37 32.05
C GLU A 183 4.31 76.09 33.12
N LEU A 184 4.51 75.48 34.29
CA LEU A 184 5.37 76.02 35.34
C LEU A 184 6.83 76.12 34.88
N LEU A 185 7.36 75.09 34.19
CA LEU A 185 8.71 75.14 33.62
C LEU A 185 8.84 76.23 32.55
N ALA A 186 7.87 76.36 31.64
CA ALA A 186 7.88 77.39 30.61
C ALA A 186 7.82 78.83 31.18
N ARG A 187 7.18 79.02 32.34
CA ARG A 187 7.22 80.30 33.08
C ARG A 187 8.60 80.58 33.64
N LEU A 188 9.23 79.58 34.28
CA LEU A 188 10.60 79.72 34.80
C LEU A 188 11.61 80.01 33.68
N GLU A 189 11.51 79.37 32.52
CA GLU A 189 12.39 79.63 31.37
C GLU A 189 12.17 81.01 30.74
N LYS A 190 10.95 81.55 30.80
CA LYS A 190 10.65 82.93 30.34
C LYS A 190 11.21 83.97 31.31
N ASP A 191 11.15 83.69 32.61
CA ASP A 191 11.75 84.55 33.64
C ASP A 191 13.29 84.55 33.52
N GLU A 192 13.92 83.43 33.11
CA GLU A 192 15.36 83.38 32.81
C GLU A 192 15.77 84.13 31.51
N LYS A 193 14.90 84.21 30.50
CA LYS A 193 15.19 84.88 29.20
C LYS A 193 14.82 86.36 29.17
N GLY A 194 14.07 86.87 30.15
CA GLY A 194 13.65 88.27 30.25
C GLY A 194 14.57 89.17 31.08
N GLY A 195 15.61 88.63 31.72
CA GLY A 195 16.44 89.36 32.67
C GLY A 195 17.93 89.37 32.31
N GLY A 196 18.31 90.17 31.30
CA GLY A 196 19.68 90.58 31.08
C GLY A 196 19.83 92.09 31.31
N GLU A 197 19.97 92.50 32.57
CA GLU A 197 20.64 93.71 33.10
C GLU A 197 20.09 94.05 34.50
N GLU A 198 20.68 93.47 35.56
CA GLU A 198 21.35 94.18 36.66
C GLU A 198 21.72 93.20 37.79
N ALA A 199 22.88 93.49 38.38
CA ALA A 199 23.71 92.60 39.19
C ALA A 199 23.18 92.32 40.60
N GLY A 200 23.55 91.16 41.14
CA GLY A 200 23.34 90.83 42.55
C GLY A 200 23.66 89.38 42.89
N ASP A 201 24.93 89.02 42.79
CA ASP A 201 25.50 87.73 43.21
C ASP A 201 25.38 87.52 44.73
N VAL A 202 25.11 86.27 45.14
CA VAL A 202 25.80 85.49 46.20
C VAL A 202 24.85 84.54 46.95
N ALA A 203 25.03 83.26 46.61
CA ALA A 203 25.01 82.06 47.46
C ALA A 203 23.70 81.54 48.07
N GLN A 204 23.10 80.58 47.35
CA GLN A 204 23.19 79.15 47.69
C GLN A 204 22.76 78.72 49.10
N GLN A 205 21.49 78.33 49.25
CA GLN A 205 21.18 77.10 49.98
C GLN A 205 19.90 76.45 49.45
N GLN A 206 20.12 75.45 48.60
CA GLN A 206 19.18 74.37 48.32
C GLN A 206 18.73 73.73 49.64
N ARG A 207 17.42 73.70 49.89
CA ARG A 207 16.75 72.52 50.45
C ARG A 207 15.39 72.41 49.80
N SER A 208 15.37 71.73 48.67
CA SER A 208 14.21 71.00 48.16
C SER A 208 13.59 70.24 49.32
N LYS A 209 12.43 70.69 49.81
CA LYS A 209 11.57 69.82 50.59
C LYS A 209 10.98 68.84 49.57
N GLU A 210 11.66 67.72 49.39
CA GLU A 210 11.06 66.54 48.79
C GLU A 210 9.85 66.18 49.66
N VAL A 211 8.68 66.68 49.28
CA VAL A 211 7.42 66.10 49.71
C VAL A 211 7.38 64.75 49.01
N CYS A 212 7.79 63.71 49.73
CA CYS A 212 7.59 62.33 49.29
C CYS A 212 6.08 62.08 49.31
N VAL A 213 5.41 62.32 48.18
CA VAL A 213 4.07 61.77 47.95
C VAL A 213 4.29 60.30 47.65
N CYS A 214 4.32 59.48 48.69
CA CYS A 214 4.22 58.03 48.56
C CYS A 214 2.82 57.71 48.01
N VAL A 215 2.65 57.66 46.68
CA VAL A 215 1.49 57.01 46.09
C VAL A 215 1.72 55.51 46.20
N CYS A 216 1.29 54.94 47.31
CA CYS A 216 1.24 53.49 47.50
C CYS A 216 0.14 52.93 46.58
N VAL A 217 0.46 52.61 45.32
CA VAL A 217 -0.44 51.79 44.50
C VAL A 217 -0.29 50.34 44.97
N CYS A 218 -1.07 49.94 45.96
CA CYS A 218 -1.23 48.54 46.30
C CYS A 218 -2.06 47.86 45.20
N VAL A 219 -1.40 47.30 44.18
CA VAL A 219 -2.04 46.37 43.26
C VAL A 219 -2.18 45.03 43.99
N CYS A 220 -3.31 44.81 44.66
CA CYS A 220 -3.67 43.51 45.19
C CYS A 220 -4.18 42.63 44.04
N VAL A 221 -3.32 41.79 43.47
CA VAL A 221 -3.76 40.69 42.61
C VAL A 221 -4.29 39.59 43.54
N CYS A 222 -5.60 39.60 43.79
CA CYS A 222 -6.29 38.50 44.47
C CYS A 222 -6.39 37.30 43.50
N VAL A 223 -5.41 36.40 43.55
CA VAL A 223 -5.60 35.02 43.04
C VAL A 223 -6.18 34.22 44.20
N GLY A 224 -7.37 33.66 43.99
CA GLY A 224 -8.26 33.14 45.03
C GLY A 224 -7.64 32.17 46.04
N GLY A 225 -8.04 32.36 47.31
CA GLY A 225 -7.80 31.46 48.44
C GLY A 225 -8.16 32.15 49.77
N PRO A 226 -8.90 31.53 50.70
CA PRO A 226 -9.40 32.22 51.89
C PRO A 226 -8.43 32.07 53.07
N PHE A 227 -7.42 32.93 53.21
CA PHE A 227 -6.74 33.13 54.51
C PHE A 227 -6.03 34.49 54.53
N CYS A 228 -6.65 35.48 55.18
CA CYS A 228 -6.02 36.75 55.53
C CYS A 228 -5.64 36.74 57.01
N PHE A 229 -4.35 36.87 57.32
CA PHE A 229 -3.87 37.19 58.67
C PHE A 229 -3.21 38.57 58.63
N SER A 230 -3.96 39.60 59.03
CA SER A 230 -3.42 40.95 59.22
C SER A 230 -2.82 41.06 60.61
N ARG A 231 -1.52 41.38 60.70
CA ARG A 231 -0.91 41.87 61.94
C ARG A 231 -0.25 43.21 61.63
N GLY A 232 -0.95 44.29 61.98
CA GLY A 232 -0.37 45.63 62.06
C GLY A 232 0.41 45.78 63.36
N ILE A 233 1.56 46.45 63.30
CA ILE A 233 2.20 47.07 64.47
C ILE A 233 2.59 48.49 64.07
N SER A 234 1.86 49.42 64.66
CA SER A 234 2.20 50.83 64.79
C SER A 234 3.03 51.01 66.05
N THR A 235 4.15 51.73 65.98
CA THR A 235 4.62 52.57 67.09
C THR A 235 5.55 53.66 66.57
N CYS A 236 5.13 54.90 66.82
CA CYS A 236 5.93 56.11 66.70
C CYS A 236 6.58 56.43 68.06
N GLY A 237 7.82 56.94 68.05
CA GLY A 237 8.30 57.86 69.08
C GLY A 237 9.49 57.42 69.95
N GLY A 238 10.57 58.23 69.92
CA GLY A 238 11.27 58.61 71.16
C GLY A 238 12.69 58.08 71.41
N LEU A 239 13.67 58.94 71.10
CA LEU A 239 14.87 59.26 71.89
C LEU A 239 16.07 58.28 72.02
N ARG A 240 17.22 58.87 71.63
CA ARG A 240 18.60 58.75 72.15
C ARG A 240 19.44 57.55 71.70
N CYS A 241 20.23 57.84 70.67
CA CYS A 241 21.47 57.15 70.34
C CYS A 241 22.48 57.38 71.47
N ASN A 242 22.90 56.30 72.14
CA ASN A 242 24.18 56.26 72.85
C ASN A 242 25.07 55.29 72.09
N VAL A 243 26.15 55.83 71.51
CA VAL A 243 27.19 55.11 70.79
C VAL A 243 28.03 54.37 71.82
N SER A 244 28.03 53.03 71.77
CA SER A 244 29.19 52.21 72.16
C SER A 244 29.01 50.75 71.74
N LEU A 245 29.95 50.33 70.88
CA LEU A 245 30.49 48.98 70.64
C LEU A 245 29.52 47.81 70.40
N LEU A 246 29.53 47.29 69.15
CA LEU A 246 29.91 45.89 68.82
C LEU A 246 29.87 45.65 67.30
N PRO A 247 30.52 44.58 66.81
CA PRO A 247 31.72 44.61 66.01
C PRO A 247 31.45 44.68 64.50
N GLN A 248 32.43 45.16 63.73
CA GLN A 248 32.54 44.86 62.31
C GLN A 248 32.56 43.33 62.14
N MET A 249 31.42 42.77 61.71
CA MET A 249 31.38 41.41 61.18
C MET A 249 32.06 41.45 59.82
N THR A 250 33.22 40.82 59.75
CA THR A 250 33.88 40.36 58.53
C THR A 250 32.96 39.43 57.75
N GLU A 251 32.14 39.97 56.85
CA GLU A 251 31.34 39.23 55.87
C GLU A 251 31.82 39.54 54.44
N SER A 252 33.06 39.20 54.11
CA SER A 252 33.55 39.33 52.72
C SER A 252 33.37 38.05 51.89
N SER A 253 33.24 36.88 52.52
CA SER A 253 33.18 35.60 51.81
C SER A 253 31.75 35.12 51.50
N ASP A 254 30.80 35.20 52.45
CA ASP A 254 29.40 34.77 52.21
C ASP A 254 28.62 35.76 51.32
N MET A 255 28.95 37.04 51.38
CA MET A 255 28.38 38.06 50.48
C MET A 255 28.78 37.84 49.02
N SER A 256 29.92 37.21 48.74
CA SER A 256 30.33 36.90 47.36
C SER A 256 29.45 35.85 46.71
N GLY A 257 29.05 34.81 47.45
CA GLY A 257 28.13 33.76 46.96
C GLY A 257 26.70 34.26 46.78
N VAL A 258 26.23 35.10 47.72
CA VAL A 258 24.94 35.79 47.59
C VAL A 258 24.94 36.73 46.37
N ASN A 259 26.02 37.48 46.13
CA ASN A 259 26.14 38.36 44.96
C ASN A 259 26.22 37.60 43.62
N VAL A 260 26.80 36.40 43.59
CA VAL A 260 26.76 35.52 42.41
C VAL A 260 25.33 35.01 42.18
N ARG A 261 24.62 34.63 43.26
CA ARG A 261 23.24 34.16 43.16
C ARG A 261 22.28 35.28 42.72
N ILE A 262 22.47 36.50 43.21
CA ILE A 262 21.72 37.68 42.78
C ILE A 262 21.91 37.91 41.28
N ARG A 263 23.16 37.91 40.77
CA ARG A 263 23.43 38.08 39.33
C ARG A 263 22.78 36.99 38.47
N HIS A 264 22.86 35.72 38.90
CA HIS A 264 22.19 34.63 38.20
C HIS A 264 20.66 34.82 38.16
N LEU A 265 20.06 35.23 39.28
CA LEU A 265 18.63 35.52 39.34
C LEU A 265 18.26 36.74 38.49
N GLU A 266 19.11 37.76 38.40
CA GLU A 266 18.92 38.91 37.51
C GLU A 266 18.95 38.49 36.04
N GLU A 267 19.89 37.64 35.64
CA GLU A 267 19.98 37.07 34.30
C GLU A 267 18.75 36.20 33.96
N GLU A 268 18.35 35.30 34.85
CA GLU A 268 17.13 34.50 34.70
C GLU A 268 15.88 35.38 34.61
N ASN A 269 15.81 36.44 35.42
CA ASN A 269 14.71 37.40 35.38
C ASN A 269 14.68 38.16 34.05
N GLN A 270 15.84 38.51 33.50
CA GLN A 270 15.95 39.14 32.19
C GLN A 270 15.53 38.18 31.06
N GLN A 271 15.92 36.91 31.13
CA GLN A 271 15.48 35.89 30.18
C GLN A 271 13.97 35.65 30.26
N LEU A 272 13.40 35.58 31.47
CA LEU A 272 11.96 35.45 31.65
C LEU A 272 11.21 36.66 31.09
N LYS A 273 11.72 37.88 31.31
CA LYS A 273 11.16 39.11 30.69
C LYS A 273 11.16 39.04 29.16
N GLN A 274 12.25 38.56 28.56
CA GLN A 274 12.32 38.37 27.10
C GLN A 274 11.33 37.31 26.61
N ARG A 275 11.19 36.18 27.33
CA ARG A 275 10.23 35.12 26.98
C ARG A 275 8.78 35.59 27.11
N VAL A 276 8.47 36.38 28.14
CA VAL A 276 7.15 37.00 28.32
C VAL A 276 6.86 37.97 27.16
N ALA A 277 7.81 38.85 26.81
CA ALA A 277 7.65 39.76 25.68
C ALA A 277 7.44 39.01 24.35
N TYR A 278 8.16 37.90 24.13
CA TYR A 278 7.97 37.05 22.96
C TYR A 278 6.57 36.43 22.91
N VAL A 279 6.10 35.84 24.00
CA VAL A 279 4.75 35.25 24.08
C VAL A 279 3.67 36.32 23.92
N GLN A 280 3.87 37.51 24.50
CA GLN A 280 2.96 38.65 24.30
C GLN A 280 2.89 39.08 22.83
N SER A 281 4.03 39.07 22.12
CA SER A 281 4.05 39.38 20.69
C SER A 281 3.30 38.33 19.85
N LEU A 282 3.46 37.04 20.16
CA LEU A 282 2.74 35.95 19.51
C LEU A 282 1.24 36.01 19.81
N ASN A 283 0.87 36.29 21.05
CA ASN A 283 -0.53 36.45 21.44
C ASN A 283 -1.17 37.63 20.69
N SER A 284 -0.46 38.75 20.58
CA SER A 284 -0.92 39.90 19.80
C SER A 284 -1.11 39.55 18.31
N GLN A 285 -0.23 38.73 17.73
CA GLN A 285 -0.38 38.24 16.35
C GLN A 285 -1.57 37.30 16.22
N TRP A 286 -1.76 36.39 17.18
CA TRP A 286 -2.89 35.45 17.19
C TRP A 286 -4.22 36.19 17.35
N GLN A 287 -4.32 37.17 18.24
CA GLN A 287 -5.51 38.01 18.39
C GLN A 287 -5.86 38.77 17.11
N LYS A 288 -4.87 39.28 16.37
CA LYS A 288 -5.09 39.92 15.06
C LYS A 288 -5.58 38.92 14.02
N TYR A 289 -4.99 37.73 13.98
CA TYR A 289 -5.45 36.66 13.09
C TYR A 289 -6.89 36.26 13.42
N ASP A 290 -7.19 36.07 14.71
CA ASP A 290 -8.50 35.65 15.18
C ASP A 290 -9.56 36.71 14.89
N SER A 291 -9.27 37.99 15.16
CA SER A 291 -10.15 39.11 14.81
C SER A 291 -10.42 39.18 13.30
N SER A 292 -9.38 39.05 12.48
CA SER A 292 -9.49 39.04 11.01
C SER A 292 -10.28 37.83 10.49
N ARG A 293 -10.07 36.65 11.09
CA ARG A 293 -10.82 35.43 10.79
C ARG A 293 -12.30 35.61 11.14
N GLU A 294 -12.61 36.17 12.31
CA GLU A 294 -13.97 36.44 12.74
C GLU A 294 -14.65 37.51 11.87
N ASP A 295 -13.93 38.56 11.43
CA ASP A 295 -14.42 39.52 10.43
C ASP A 295 -14.74 38.86 9.10
N TYR A 296 -13.88 37.95 8.64
CA TYR A 296 -14.10 37.19 7.42
C TYR A 296 -15.32 36.26 7.52
N ILE A 297 -15.49 35.57 8.65
CA ILE A 297 -16.65 34.72 8.93
C ILE A 297 -17.92 35.58 8.99
N ARG A 298 -17.89 36.72 9.69
CA ARG A 298 -19.01 37.69 9.69
C ARG A 298 -19.37 38.12 8.27
N GLY A 299 -18.39 38.43 7.42
CA GLY A 299 -18.61 38.77 6.01
C GLY A 299 -19.19 37.62 5.18
N LEU A 300 -18.82 36.37 5.46
CA LEU A 300 -19.45 35.19 4.85
C LEU A 300 -20.91 35.02 5.32
N CYS A 301 -21.18 35.14 6.61
CA CYS A 301 -22.52 35.06 7.17
C CYS A 301 -23.42 36.18 6.66
N GLN A 302 -22.89 37.40 6.54
CA GLN A 302 -23.58 38.56 5.96
C GLN A 302 -23.96 38.27 4.50
N ARG A 303 -23.02 37.82 3.66
CA ARG A 303 -23.31 37.45 2.27
C ARG A 303 -24.32 36.32 2.17
N LEU A 304 -24.22 35.33 3.05
CA LEU A 304 -25.19 34.22 3.11
C LEU A 304 -26.58 34.75 3.50
N LYS A 305 -26.66 35.67 4.46
CA LYS A 305 -27.90 36.34 4.91
C LYS A 305 -28.49 37.27 3.84
N GLU A 306 -27.67 37.98 3.09
CA GLU A 306 -28.10 38.78 1.94
C GLU A 306 -28.60 37.88 0.80
N THR A 307 -28.00 36.70 0.63
CA THR A 307 -28.47 35.65 -0.29
C THR A 307 -29.73 34.93 0.23
N SER A 308 -30.05 35.06 1.53
CA SER A 308 -31.14 34.34 2.21
C SER A 308 -32.10 35.24 3.01
N GLY A 309 -32.26 36.52 2.65
CA GLY A 309 -32.94 37.52 3.46
C GLY A 309 -34.33 37.11 4.00
N PRO A 310 -34.74 37.54 5.23
CA PRO A 310 -35.86 36.94 5.94
C PRO A 310 -37.19 37.70 5.76
N GLY A 311 -38.25 36.98 5.36
CA GLY A 311 -39.63 37.37 5.65
C GLY A 311 -40.73 36.87 4.69
N LEU A 312 -41.46 35.84 5.14
CA LEU A 312 -42.87 35.50 4.87
C LEU A 312 -43.23 34.54 3.69
N THR A 313 -43.83 33.41 4.10
CA THR A 313 -44.69 32.44 3.37
C THR A 313 -44.06 31.33 2.51
N PRO A 314 -44.62 30.09 2.56
CA PRO A 314 -44.14 28.94 1.80
C PRO A 314 -44.56 29.07 0.34
N GLY A 315 -43.61 29.19 -0.59
CA GLY A 315 -43.98 29.13 -2.00
C GLY A 315 -42.92 29.51 -3.03
N LEU A 316 -41.96 30.38 -2.73
CA LEU A 316 -40.94 30.75 -3.71
C LEU A 316 -39.56 30.85 -3.05
N GLY A 317 -38.74 29.81 -3.29
CA GLY A 317 -37.37 29.75 -2.85
C GLY A 317 -36.52 30.87 -3.46
N SER A 318 -35.62 31.41 -2.64
CA SER A 318 -34.48 32.21 -3.06
C SER A 318 -33.83 31.59 -4.29
N VAL A 319 -33.50 32.41 -5.29
CA VAL A 319 -32.87 31.98 -6.56
C VAL A 319 -31.71 31.00 -6.33
N SER A 320 -30.95 31.18 -5.25
CA SER A 320 -29.87 30.27 -4.85
C SER A 320 -30.35 28.86 -4.43
N SER A 321 -31.45 28.77 -3.67
CA SER A 321 -32.06 27.48 -3.31
C SER A 321 -32.65 26.77 -4.53
N VAL A 322 -33.19 27.52 -5.50
CA VAL A 322 -33.72 26.97 -6.75
C VAL A 322 -32.58 26.44 -7.62
N LEU A 323 -31.45 27.16 -7.70
CA LEU A 323 -30.27 26.70 -8.44
C LEU A 323 -29.63 25.45 -7.81
N LEU A 324 -29.54 25.39 -6.49
CA LEU A 324 -29.06 24.19 -5.79
C LEU A 324 -30.02 23.01 -6.00
N GLN A 325 -31.33 23.23 -5.90
CA GLN A 325 -32.31 22.18 -6.14
C GLN A 325 -32.28 21.68 -7.60
N GLN A 326 -32.06 22.60 -8.55
CA GLN A 326 -31.89 22.29 -9.97
C GLN A 326 -30.61 21.47 -10.22
N GLU A 327 -29.50 21.84 -9.56
CA GLU A 327 -28.24 21.12 -9.68
C GLU A 327 -28.30 19.74 -9.01
N ILE A 328 -28.95 19.62 -7.85
CA ILE A 328 -29.23 18.32 -7.22
C ILE A 328 -30.06 17.43 -8.16
N SER A 329 -31.09 18.00 -8.80
CA SER A 329 -31.92 17.25 -9.75
C SER A 329 -31.13 16.82 -10.99
N ARG A 330 -30.25 17.69 -11.49
CA ARG A 330 -29.36 17.40 -12.64
C ARG A 330 -28.36 16.30 -12.29
N LEU A 331 -27.73 16.38 -11.11
CA LEU A 331 -26.76 15.38 -10.64
C LEU A 331 -27.44 14.04 -10.36
N ASN A 332 -28.63 14.04 -9.76
CA ASN A 332 -29.41 12.82 -9.55
C ASN A 332 -29.80 12.17 -10.88
N GLY A 333 -30.25 12.94 -11.88
CA GLY A 333 -30.52 12.41 -13.22
C GLY A 333 -29.28 11.83 -13.89
N LEU A 334 -28.13 12.50 -13.77
CA LEU A 334 -26.85 11.99 -14.30
C LEU A 334 -26.42 10.70 -13.57
N LEU A 335 -26.64 10.63 -12.26
CA LEU A 335 -26.35 9.43 -11.47
C LEU A 335 -27.25 8.25 -11.89
N GLU A 336 -28.55 8.48 -12.07
CA GLU A 336 -29.49 7.47 -12.56
C GLU A 336 -29.14 6.99 -13.96
N GLU A 337 -28.73 7.90 -14.86
CA GLU A 337 -28.23 7.55 -16.19
C GLU A 337 -26.96 6.69 -16.09
N LYS A 338 -25.99 7.09 -15.25
CA LYS A 338 -24.75 6.33 -15.05
C LYS A 338 -24.99 4.97 -14.42
N MET A 339 -25.92 4.86 -13.47
CA MET A 339 -26.35 3.58 -12.91
C MET A 339 -26.98 2.70 -13.98
N SER A 340 -27.84 3.26 -14.84
CA SER A 340 -28.47 2.55 -15.96
C SER A 340 -27.43 2.09 -16.98
N GLU A 341 -26.42 2.91 -17.25
CA GLU A 341 -25.29 2.58 -18.11
C GLU A 341 -24.45 1.43 -17.52
N CYS A 342 -24.15 1.46 -16.22
CA CYS A 342 -23.46 0.36 -15.52
C CYS A 342 -24.24 -0.96 -15.62
N VAL A 343 -25.57 -0.91 -15.48
CA VAL A 343 -26.42 -2.10 -15.65
C VAL A 343 -26.37 -2.60 -17.09
N ARG A 344 -26.42 -1.72 -18.08
CA ARG A 344 -26.29 -2.09 -19.51
C ARG A 344 -24.93 -2.72 -19.79
N GLN A 345 -23.84 -2.09 -19.38
CA GLN A 345 -22.48 -2.60 -19.56
C GLN A 345 -22.30 -3.96 -18.87
N SER A 346 -22.88 -4.15 -17.68
CA SER A 346 -22.85 -5.43 -16.97
C SER A 346 -23.55 -6.55 -17.77
N ARG A 347 -24.67 -6.24 -18.43
CA ARG A 347 -25.37 -7.19 -19.32
C ARG A 347 -24.52 -7.54 -20.54
N GLU A 348 -23.92 -6.53 -21.19
CA GLU A 348 -23.06 -6.74 -22.37
C GLU A 348 -21.83 -7.60 -22.05
N VAL A 349 -21.21 -7.38 -20.89
CA VAL A 349 -20.09 -8.22 -20.42
C VAL A 349 -20.55 -9.65 -20.20
N GLU A 350 -21.71 -9.88 -19.58
CA GLU A 350 -22.21 -11.24 -19.34
C GLU A 350 -22.62 -11.93 -20.66
N GLU A 351 -23.18 -11.21 -21.63
CA GLU A 351 -23.47 -11.72 -22.97
C GLU A 351 -22.18 -12.11 -23.72
N MET A 352 -21.15 -11.24 -23.68
CA MET A 352 -19.84 -11.56 -24.25
C MET A 352 -19.22 -12.77 -23.56
N ARG A 353 -19.37 -12.90 -22.24
CA ARG A 353 -18.88 -14.04 -21.47
C ARG A 353 -19.58 -15.34 -21.89
N ARG A 354 -20.90 -15.29 -22.11
CA ARG A 354 -21.67 -16.43 -22.62
C ARG A 354 -21.24 -16.82 -24.02
N HIS A 355 -21.13 -15.86 -24.93
CA HIS A 355 -20.67 -16.11 -26.30
C HIS A 355 -19.26 -16.73 -26.33
N ASN A 356 -18.33 -16.18 -25.54
CA ASN A 356 -16.98 -16.72 -25.44
C ASN A 356 -16.98 -18.15 -24.88
N LYS A 357 -17.84 -18.44 -23.89
CA LYS A 357 -17.99 -19.79 -23.34
C LYS A 357 -18.49 -20.78 -24.39
N GLU A 358 -19.51 -20.43 -25.16
CA GLU A 358 -20.06 -21.27 -26.24
C GLU A 358 -19.02 -21.51 -27.34
N ARG A 359 -18.27 -20.48 -27.73
CA ARG A 359 -17.18 -20.59 -28.70
C ARG A 359 -16.06 -21.51 -28.20
N ILE A 360 -15.65 -21.38 -26.94
CA ILE A 360 -14.66 -22.27 -26.32
C ILE A 360 -15.16 -23.71 -26.33
N GLN A 361 -16.41 -23.96 -25.96
CA GLN A 361 -16.99 -25.31 -25.98
C GLN A 361 -17.02 -25.90 -27.39
N THR A 362 -17.35 -25.09 -28.39
CA THR A 362 -17.37 -25.53 -29.79
C THR A 362 -15.96 -25.88 -30.27
N LEU A 363 -14.96 -25.06 -29.92
CA LEU A 363 -13.55 -25.32 -30.24
C LEU A 363 -13.03 -26.58 -29.52
N GLN A 364 -13.42 -26.79 -28.27
CA GLN A 364 -13.08 -28.00 -27.53
C GLN A 364 -13.65 -29.24 -28.23
N GLN A 365 -14.91 -29.19 -28.66
CA GLN A 365 -15.52 -30.29 -29.40
C GLN A 365 -14.82 -30.54 -30.74
N GLN A 366 -14.42 -29.49 -31.44
CA GLN A 366 -13.66 -29.61 -32.68
C GLN A 366 -12.30 -30.30 -32.45
N VAL A 367 -11.58 -29.94 -31.38
CA VAL A 367 -10.32 -30.59 -31.02
C VAL A 367 -10.53 -32.07 -30.72
N LEU A 368 -11.61 -32.43 -30.02
CA LEU A 368 -11.95 -33.83 -29.74
C LEU A 368 -12.22 -34.62 -31.03
N ILE A 369 -13.04 -34.07 -31.93
CA ILE A 369 -13.37 -34.70 -33.22
C ILE A 369 -12.08 -34.92 -34.02
N TYR A 370 -11.25 -33.88 -34.16
CA TYR A 370 -9.99 -34.03 -34.89
C TYR A 370 -9.04 -35.02 -34.24
N ALA A 371 -8.96 -35.06 -32.91
CA ALA A 371 -8.15 -36.06 -32.23
C ALA A 371 -8.61 -37.49 -32.54
N ASP A 372 -9.92 -37.73 -32.63
CA ASP A 372 -10.48 -39.04 -32.96
C ASP A 372 -10.33 -39.37 -34.45
N ASP A 373 -10.45 -38.38 -35.34
CA ASP A 373 -10.14 -38.54 -36.77
C ASP A 373 -8.67 -38.92 -36.97
N PHE A 374 -7.73 -38.25 -36.28
CA PHE A 374 -6.31 -38.58 -36.33
C PHE A 374 -6.00 -39.99 -35.79
N LYS A 375 -6.70 -40.44 -34.74
CA LYS A 375 -6.55 -41.82 -34.23
C LYS A 375 -7.07 -42.83 -35.25
N SER A 376 -8.20 -42.53 -35.88
CA SER A 376 -8.84 -43.41 -36.88
C SER A 376 -7.97 -43.52 -38.13
N GLU A 377 -7.44 -42.40 -38.65
CA GLU A 377 -6.48 -42.38 -39.76
C GLU A 377 -5.23 -43.20 -39.43
N ARG A 378 -4.68 -43.05 -38.22
CA ARG A 378 -3.54 -43.87 -37.78
C ARG A 378 -3.87 -45.35 -37.79
N ALA A 379 -5.02 -45.75 -37.26
CA ALA A 379 -5.45 -47.15 -37.22
C ALA A 379 -5.64 -47.72 -38.64
N ASP A 380 -6.19 -46.93 -39.56
CA ASP A 380 -6.29 -47.29 -40.99
C ASP A 380 -4.91 -47.45 -41.62
N ARG A 381 -3.99 -46.53 -41.33
CA ARG A 381 -2.61 -46.58 -41.82
C ARG A 381 -1.88 -47.82 -41.32
N GLU A 382 -2.03 -48.18 -40.06
CA GLU A 382 -1.44 -49.40 -39.47
C GLU A 382 -2.01 -50.67 -40.11
N ARG A 383 -3.33 -50.72 -40.37
CA ARG A 383 -3.95 -51.81 -41.13
C ARG A 383 -3.37 -51.93 -42.54
N ALA A 384 -3.26 -50.82 -43.26
CA ALA A 384 -2.67 -50.80 -44.60
C ALA A 384 -1.20 -51.23 -44.57
N GLN A 385 -0.43 -50.83 -43.56
CA GLN A 385 0.95 -51.28 -43.37
C GLN A 385 1.02 -52.79 -43.11
N GLY A 386 0.11 -53.36 -42.32
CA GLY A 386 -0.03 -54.80 -42.12
C GLY A 386 -0.28 -55.53 -43.45
N GLN A 387 -1.25 -55.07 -44.24
CA GLN A 387 -1.54 -55.64 -45.57
C GLN A 387 -0.34 -55.57 -46.51
N ILE A 388 0.41 -54.46 -46.50
CA ILE A 388 1.64 -54.33 -47.29
C ILE A 388 2.69 -55.36 -46.84
N GLN A 389 2.82 -55.60 -45.54
CA GLN A 389 3.75 -56.59 -45.00
C GLN A 389 3.34 -58.01 -45.40
N ASP A 390 2.06 -58.36 -45.29
CA ASP A 390 1.51 -59.64 -45.73
C ASP A 390 1.75 -59.87 -47.23
N LEU A 391 1.49 -58.85 -48.06
CA LEU A 391 1.75 -58.91 -49.49
C LEU A 391 3.24 -59.05 -49.81
N LYS A 392 4.12 -58.35 -49.07
CA LYS A 392 5.58 -58.53 -49.19
C LYS A 392 5.97 -59.96 -48.87
N GLU A 393 5.42 -60.55 -47.82
CA GLU A 393 5.72 -61.93 -47.44
C GLU A 393 5.23 -62.92 -48.49
N GLN A 394 4.01 -62.73 -49.03
CA GLN A 394 3.53 -63.52 -50.16
C GLN A 394 4.45 -63.41 -51.39
N ILE A 395 4.95 -62.21 -51.71
CA ILE A 395 5.92 -62.01 -52.79
C ILE A 395 7.23 -62.75 -52.49
N HIS A 396 7.73 -62.75 -51.25
CA HIS A 396 8.92 -63.50 -50.87
C HIS A 396 8.71 -65.01 -51.01
N GLN A 397 7.56 -65.51 -50.56
CA GLN A 397 7.18 -66.93 -50.68
C GLN A 397 7.05 -67.36 -52.15
N LEU A 398 6.45 -66.54 -53.02
CA LEU A 398 6.35 -66.81 -54.46
C LEU A 398 7.70 -66.72 -55.19
N LYS A 399 8.62 -65.87 -54.72
CA LYS A 399 9.98 -65.76 -55.27
C LYS A 399 10.92 -66.88 -54.83
N GLN A 400 10.67 -67.55 -53.70
CA GLN A 400 11.51 -68.65 -53.21
C GLN A 400 11.60 -69.86 -54.17
N PRO A 401 10.49 -70.36 -54.75
CA PRO A 401 10.52 -71.42 -55.76
C PRO A 401 11.28 -71.02 -57.03
N LEU A 402 11.17 -69.74 -57.45
CA LEU A 402 11.90 -69.20 -58.61
C LEU A 402 13.43 -69.16 -58.38
N HIS A 403 13.89 -69.01 -57.13
CA HIS A 403 15.31 -69.07 -56.77
C HIS A 403 15.83 -70.49 -56.51
N LYS A 404 14.95 -71.48 -56.27
CA LYS A 404 15.29 -72.89 -56.01
C LYS A 404 15.31 -73.77 -57.26
N GLN A 405 15.25 -73.21 -58.48
CA GLN A 405 15.61 -73.94 -59.70
C GLN A 405 17.09 -73.68 -60.06
N PRO A 406 18.01 -74.63 -59.80
CA PRO A 406 19.30 -74.65 -60.44
C PRO A 406 19.20 -75.42 -61.77
N GLY A 407 19.37 -74.70 -62.87
CA GLY A 407 19.85 -75.26 -64.15
C GLY A 407 18.81 -75.93 -65.06
N ALA A 408 18.35 -75.18 -66.06
CA ALA A 408 18.17 -75.72 -67.42
C ALA A 408 18.31 -74.58 -68.45
N SER A 409 19.35 -74.72 -69.26
CA SER A 409 19.68 -73.96 -70.48
C SER A 409 18.50 -73.90 -71.48
N ARG A 410 18.18 -72.70 -72.03
CA ARG A 410 18.44 -72.30 -73.43
C ARG A 410 17.72 -71.00 -73.81
N ASP A 411 18.37 -70.23 -74.67
CA ASP A 411 17.87 -69.10 -75.45
C ASP A 411 16.43 -69.28 -75.95
N VAL A 412 15.52 -68.35 -75.61
CA VAL A 412 14.46 -67.87 -76.52
C VAL A 412 14.10 -66.42 -76.16
N VAL A 413 14.30 -65.52 -77.12
CA VAL A 413 13.86 -64.12 -77.12
C VAL A 413 12.33 -64.03 -77.22
N PRO A 414 11.64 -63.14 -76.47
CA PRO A 414 10.33 -62.66 -76.88
C PRO A 414 10.43 -61.24 -77.45
N MET A 415 10.17 -61.16 -78.76
CA MET A 415 9.99 -59.93 -79.52
C MET A 415 8.52 -59.50 -79.39
N CYS A 416 8.25 -58.29 -78.87
CA CYS A 416 7.02 -57.56 -79.17
C CYS A 416 7.32 -56.06 -79.27
N ARG A 417 7.49 -55.59 -80.52
CA ARG A 417 7.28 -54.21 -80.95
C ARG A 417 5.84 -53.79 -80.58
N VAL A 418 5.51 -52.52 -80.33
CA VAL A 418 4.99 -51.61 -81.37
C VAL A 418 4.63 -50.23 -80.75
N HIS A 419 5.27 -49.19 -81.31
CA HIS A 419 4.87 -47.79 -81.61
C HIS A 419 4.60 -46.73 -80.53
N ILE A 420 5.52 -45.76 -80.50
CA ILE A 420 5.35 -44.38 -79.99
C ILE A 420 4.85 -43.51 -81.16
N GLY A 421 3.75 -42.77 -80.96
CA GLY A 421 3.21 -41.79 -81.91
C GLY A 421 2.57 -40.61 -81.16
N HIS A 422 2.94 -39.39 -81.56
CA HIS A 422 2.71 -38.11 -80.86
C HIS A 422 1.30 -37.47 -81.05
N ARG A 423 0.78 -36.87 -79.97
CA ARG A 423 0.20 -35.50 -79.77
C ARG A 423 -0.70 -34.84 -80.86
N ILE A 424 -1.91 -34.36 -80.48
CA ILE A 424 -2.43 -32.94 -80.56
C ILE A 424 -3.96 -32.81 -80.23
N ALA A 425 -4.25 -31.94 -79.25
CA ALA A 425 -5.37 -30.99 -78.98
C ALA A 425 -6.90 -31.25 -79.16
N SER A 426 -7.61 -31.06 -78.04
CA SER A 426 -8.77 -30.15 -77.75
C SER A 426 -9.99 -30.07 -78.69
N ARG A 427 -11.19 -30.37 -78.14
CA ARG A 427 -12.43 -29.59 -78.40
C ARG A 427 -13.57 -29.87 -77.38
N ARG A 428 -14.07 -28.75 -76.83
CA ARG A 428 -15.42 -28.41 -76.31
C ARG A 428 -15.91 -29.00 -74.98
N ARG A 429 -15.80 -28.16 -73.95
CA ARG A 429 -16.71 -28.08 -72.79
C ARG A 429 -17.27 -26.65 -72.74
N LYS A 430 -18.59 -26.49 -72.78
CA LYS A 430 -19.40 -25.25 -72.54
C LYS A 430 -20.88 -25.67 -72.70
N GLU A 431 -21.89 -25.44 -71.86
CA GLU A 431 -22.20 -24.76 -70.59
C GLU A 431 -23.51 -25.45 -70.08
N SER A 432 -23.78 -25.65 -68.78
CA SER A 432 -24.42 -24.73 -67.79
C SER A 432 -25.78 -24.14 -68.25
N PRO A 433 -26.73 -23.68 -67.40
CA PRO A 433 -26.86 -23.62 -65.93
C PRO A 433 -28.29 -24.05 -65.44
N GLU A 434 -28.64 -24.07 -64.14
CA GLU A 434 -29.24 -22.99 -63.32
C GLU A 434 -29.40 -23.52 -61.87
N HIS A 435 -29.49 -22.74 -60.78
CA HIS A 435 -29.08 -21.40 -60.33
C HIS A 435 -29.76 -21.19 -58.95
N LEU A 436 -29.00 -20.75 -57.91
CA LEU A 436 -29.39 -19.79 -56.84
C LEU A 436 -30.50 -20.18 -55.84
N LEU A 437 -30.44 -19.90 -54.53
CA LEU A 437 -30.10 -18.66 -53.78
C LEU A 437 -29.53 -19.06 -52.39
N ARG A 438 -28.41 -18.55 -51.87
CA ARG A 438 -28.01 -17.21 -51.35
C ARG A 438 -28.41 -16.91 -49.90
N THR A 439 -27.40 -16.83 -49.02
CA THR A 439 -27.12 -15.76 -48.00
C THR A 439 -25.75 -16.10 -47.37
N ALA A 440 -24.62 -15.39 -47.48
CA ALA A 440 -24.26 -13.96 -47.37
C ALA A 440 -24.33 -13.39 -45.94
N PRO A 441 -23.41 -13.80 -45.04
CA PRO A 441 -22.72 -12.82 -44.19
C PRO A 441 -21.21 -13.05 -43.91
N GLU A 442 -20.58 -14.17 -44.32
CA GLU A 442 -19.23 -14.53 -43.82
C GLU A 442 -18.05 -13.80 -44.49
N LEU A 443 -18.22 -13.25 -45.70
CA LEU A 443 -17.10 -12.61 -46.41
C LEU A 443 -16.78 -11.18 -45.98
N LEU A 444 -17.64 -10.53 -45.17
CA LEU A 444 -17.35 -9.20 -44.63
C LEU A 444 -16.50 -9.25 -43.36
N LEU A 445 -16.50 -10.37 -42.63
CA LEU A 445 -15.77 -10.50 -41.35
C LEU A 445 -14.28 -10.84 -41.57
N LEU A 446 -13.96 -11.56 -42.65
CA LEU A 446 -12.58 -11.88 -43.02
C LEU A 446 -11.82 -10.70 -43.64
N GLN A 447 -12.51 -9.75 -44.26
CA GLN A 447 -11.86 -8.58 -44.86
C GLN A 447 -11.52 -7.50 -43.82
N GLN A 448 -12.31 -7.38 -42.74
CA GLN A 448 -12.07 -6.38 -41.69
C GLN A 448 -10.89 -6.75 -40.77
N GLN A 449 -10.63 -8.04 -40.57
CA GLN A 449 -9.56 -8.49 -39.66
C GLN A 449 -8.15 -8.38 -40.28
N GLN A 450 -8.04 -8.32 -41.61
CA GLN A 450 -6.74 -8.23 -42.29
C GLN A 450 -6.20 -6.79 -42.42
N GLN A 451 -7.00 -5.77 -42.09
CA GLN A 451 -6.62 -4.35 -42.22
C GLN A 451 -6.07 -3.70 -40.95
N GLN A 452 -6.06 -4.38 -39.79
CA GLN A 452 -5.57 -3.81 -38.52
C GLN A 452 -4.14 -4.17 -38.12
N GLN A 453 -3.38 -4.91 -38.95
CA GLN A 453 -2.02 -5.35 -38.59
C GLN A 453 -0.88 -4.68 -39.37
N GLN A 454 -1.13 -3.54 -40.01
CA GLN A 454 -0.07 -2.69 -40.57
C GLN A 454 -0.28 -1.24 -40.18
N GLN A 455 0.26 -0.87 -39.01
CA GLN A 455 0.77 0.46 -38.70
C GLN A 455 1.55 0.43 -37.38
N GLN A 456 2.87 0.31 -37.47
CA GLN A 456 3.79 1.02 -36.57
C GLN A 456 4.59 2.00 -37.43
N PRO A 457 4.68 3.29 -37.07
CA PRO A 457 5.59 4.21 -37.72
C PRO A 457 6.98 4.17 -37.06
N ALA A 458 8.00 4.28 -37.91
CA ALA A 458 9.40 4.47 -37.55
C ALA A 458 9.80 5.95 -37.66
N ALA A 459 10.61 6.43 -36.72
CA ALA A 459 11.57 7.54 -36.84
C ALA A 459 12.46 7.55 -35.57
N ALA A 460 13.71 8.02 -35.50
CA ALA A 460 14.88 8.04 -36.35
C ALA A 460 16.01 8.61 -35.45
N THR A 461 17.26 8.08 -35.55
CA THR A 461 18.57 8.72 -35.19
C THR A 461 18.83 9.16 -33.73
N THR A 462 19.98 9.03 -33.05
CA THR A 462 21.42 8.78 -33.35
C THR A 462 22.16 8.41 -32.01
N PRO A 463 23.47 8.04 -32.02
CA PRO A 463 24.12 7.19 -30.99
C PRO A 463 25.16 7.90 -30.09
N VAL A 464 25.52 7.33 -28.92
CA VAL A 464 26.84 7.52 -28.27
C VAL A 464 27.27 6.32 -27.38
N ALA A 465 28.44 5.78 -27.73
CA ALA A 465 29.59 5.20 -27.00
C ALA A 465 29.49 4.45 -25.64
N ALA A 466 30.09 3.25 -25.67
CA ALA A 466 31.20 2.72 -24.85
C ALA A 466 31.13 2.72 -23.31
N ALA A 467 31.31 1.53 -22.72
CA ALA A 467 32.59 1.14 -22.10
C ALA A 467 32.54 -0.32 -21.59
N ALA A 468 33.61 -1.05 -21.88
CA ALA A 468 33.90 -2.39 -21.41
C ALA A 468 34.42 -2.36 -19.97
N THR A 469 34.12 -3.39 -19.17
CA THR A 469 35.06 -3.87 -18.13
C THR A 469 34.78 -5.35 -17.82
N THR A 470 35.63 -6.19 -18.38
CA THR A 470 36.26 -7.40 -17.80
C THR A 470 35.48 -8.20 -16.75
N ALA A 471 35.18 -9.45 -17.13
CA ALA A 471 35.10 -10.58 -16.21
C ALA A 471 36.47 -10.81 -15.53
N PRO A 472 36.55 -11.58 -14.42
CA PRO A 472 36.51 -13.03 -14.57
C PRO A 472 35.62 -13.75 -13.52
N SER A 473 34.92 -14.80 -13.98
CA SER A 473 34.52 -15.89 -13.10
C SER A 473 35.75 -16.56 -12.48
N PRO A 474 35.61 -17.17 -11.29
CA PRO A 474 35.71 -18.62 -11.33
C PRO A 474 34.77 -19.37 -10.37
N ALA A 475 34.47 -20.61 -10.80
CA ALA A 475 34.35 -21.82 -10.00
C ALA A 475 33.21 -21.89 -8.96
N TRP A 476 32.04 -22.32 -9.44
CA TRP A 476 31.06 -23.00 -8.60
C TRP A 476 31.50 -24.45 -8.43
N SER A 477 32.19 -24.75 -7.33
CA SER A 477 32.39 -26.11 -6.84
C SER A 477 31.77 -26.24 -5.45
N GLU A 478 30.77 -27.12 -5.38
CA GLU A 478 30.37 -27.98 -4.25
C GLU A 478 30.07 -27.38 -2.85
N ARG A 479 28.76 -27.47 -2.50
CA ARG A 479 28.03 -27.38 -1.20
C ARG A 479 28.85 -27.86 0.03
N PRO A 480 28.62 -27.43 1.31
CA PRO A 480 27.30 -27.28 1.99
C PRO A 480 27.20 -26.23 3.15
N GLY A 481 25.97 -25.87 3.57
CA GLY A 481 25.71 -25.20 4.87
C GLY A 481 25.20 -23.77 4.80
N LEU A 482 23.93 -23.59 4.44
CA LEU A 482 23.21 -22.33 4.60
C LEU A 482 22.80 -22.17 6.07
N SER A 483 23.67 -21.63 6.92
CA SER A 483 23.33 -21.33 8.33
C SER A 483 23.98 -20.03 8.83
N GLU A 484 24.45 -19.17 7.92
CA GLU A 484 25.08 -17.89 8.24
C GLU A 484 24.40 -16.74 7.47
N LEU A 485 23.92 -15.75 8.22
CA LEU A 485 23.34 -14.50 7.74
C LEU A 485 24.46 -13.50 7.48
N GLN A 486 24.46 -12.87 6.30
CA GLN A 486 25.47 -11.88 5.94
C GLN A 486 24.87 -10.49 5.81
N CYS A 487 25.51 -9.49 6.42
CA CYS A 487 25.14 -8.09 6.25
C CYS A 487 25.44 -7.65 4.81
N PRO A 488 24.45 -7.17 4.04
CA PRO A 488 24.65 -6.86 2.62
C PRO A 488 25.51 -5.60 2.37
N ARG A 489 25.80 -4.80 3.40
CA ARG A 489 26.58 -3.57 3.27
C ARG A 489 28.07 -3.76 3.57
N CYS A 490 28.40 -4.41 4.68
CA CYS A 490 29.79 -4.63 5.11
C CYS A 490 30.25 -6.09 4.96
N LEU A 491 29.36 -6.99 4.55
CA LEU A 491 29.60 -8.42 4.39
C LEU A 491 30.00 -9.16 5.68
N ALA A 492 29.78 -8.56 6.85
CA ALA A 492 29.95 -9.23 8.14
C ALA A 492 29.00 -10.42 8.24
N THR A 493 29.52 -11.56 8.70
CA THR A 493 28.78 -12.83 8.82
C THR A 493 28.34 -13.06 10.26
N PHE A 494 27.12 -13.56 10.40
CA PHE A 494 26.45 -13.86 11.66
C PHE A 494 25.84 -15.24 11.56
N LYS A 495 25.70 -15.95 12.68
CA LYS A 495 25.04 -17.27 12.69
C LYS A 495 23.52 -17.09 12.70
N ASP A 496 22.79 -18.03 12.12
CA ASP A 496 21.31 -18.02 12.12
C ASP A 496 20.70 -17.97 13.54
N THR A 497 21.41 -18.42 14.57
CA THR A 497 20.97 -18.36 15.97
C THR A 497 20.96 -16.95 16.55
N ASP A 498 21.69 -16.01 15.94
CA ASP A 498 22.00 -14.69 16.49
C ASP A 498 21.30 -13.59 15.68
N ALA A 499 20.06 -13.84 15.26
CA ALA A 499 19.28 -12.96 14.39
C ALA A 499 19.05 -11.55 14.96
N ALA A 500 18.99 -11.41 16.29
CA ALA A 500 18.84 -10.11 16.95
C ALA A 500 20.11 -9.24 16.81
N GLU A 501 21.30 -9.85 16.89
CA GLU A 501 22.57 -9.14 16.71
C GLU A 501 22.78 -8.77 15.24
N TYR A 502 22.38 -9.65 14.32
CA TYR A 502 22.35 -9.35 12.89
C TYR A 502 21.47 -8.12 12.55
N LEU A 503 20.26 -8.06 13.11
CA LEU A 503 19.34 -6.95 12.85
C LEU A 503 19.85 -5.62 13.44
N ASN A 504 20.33 -5.63 14.69
CA ASN A 504 20.95 -4.44 15.29
C ASN A 504 22.16 -3.97 14.47
N HIS A 505 23.01 -4.91 14.02
CA HIS A 505 24.13 -4.58 13.15
C HIS A 505 23.68 -3.99 11.81
N CYS A 506 22.61 -4.49 11.20
CA CYS A 506 22.07 -3.94 9.96
C CYS A 506 21.53 -2.51 10.15
N GLU A 507 20.94 -2.20 11.30
CA GLU A 507 20.48 -0.85 11.63
C GLU A 507 21.64 0.12 11.84
N ASP A 508 22.68 -0.31 12.57
CA ASP A 508 23.86 0.52 12.81
C ASP A 508 24.68 0.71 11.52
N CYS A 509 24.86 -0.34 10.73
CA CYS A 509 25.53 -0.29 9.43
C CYS A 509 24.71 0.48 8.37
N ALA A 510 23.41 0.72 8.62
CA ALA A 510 22.60 1.59 7.79
C ALA A 510 22.74 3.08 8.13
N ARG A 511 23.20 3.40 9.34
CA ARG A 511 23.40 4.77 9.84
C ARG A 511 24.79 5.34 9.56
N ILE A 512 25.76 4.48 9.30
CA ILE A 512 27.11 4.81 8.78
C ILE A 512 27.02 4.84 7.25
#